data_AF-A0ABD0KGU3-F1
#
_entry.id   AF-A0ABD0KGU3-F1
#
_cell.length_a   1.000
_cell.length_b   1.000
_cell.length_c   1.000
_cell.angle_alpha   90.00
_cell.angle_beta   90.00
_cell.angle_gamma   90.00
#
_symmetry.space_group_name_H-M   'P 1'
#
loop_
_entity.id
_entity.type
_entity.pdbx_description
1 polymer ?
#
loop_
_entity_poly.entity_id
_entity_poly.type
_entity_poly.pdbx_seq_one_letter_code
_entity_poly.pdbx_strand_id
1 'polypeptide(L)'
;MLQNEKPFSGYVGTSIGNYLLANTLRPNSWGSDVEIHAAATMFHTTVTVFTNTNKWLSYKPLFPIEGRDLCEEQIYLRNVCAHFERVVKIKPQ
;
A
#
# COMPACT_ATOMS: atom_id res chain seq x y z
N MET A 1 22.18 3.11 -5.03
CA MET A 1 21.27 2.91 -3.90
C MET A 1 19.94 3.54 -4.28
N LEU A 2 18.84 2.78 -4.29
CA LEU A 2 17.52 3.38 -4.48
C LEU A 2 17.24 4.26 -3.24
N GLN A 3 16.79 5.49 -3.44
CA GLN A 3 16.72 6.52 -2.38
C GLN A 3 15.83 6.15 -1.18
N ASN A 4 14.98 5.13 -1.28
CA ASN A 4 13.93 4.82 -0.30
C ASN A 4 13.94 3.35 0.18
N GLU A 5 15.07 2.63 0.14
CA GLU A 5 15.10 1.20 0.52
C GLU A 5 14.92 0.97 2.03
N LYS A 6 15.52 1.83 2.86
CA LYS A 6 15.59 1.64 4.32
C LYS A 6 14.21 1.62 5.00
N PRO A 7 13.24 2.48 4.64
CA PRO A 7 11.89 2.40 5.22
C PRO A 7 11.16 1.08 4.92
N PHE A 8 11.46 0.42 3.79
CA PHE A 8 10.80 -0.83 3.40
C PHE A 8 11.51 -2.08 3.89
N SER A 9 12.76 -2.00 4.37
CA SER A 9 13.53 -3.18 4.77
C SER A 9 12.92 -3.97 5.94
N GLY A 10 12.07 -3.34 6.76
CA GLY A 10 11.31 -4.02 7.82
C GLY A 10 10.09 -4.80 7.31
N TYR A 11 9.69 -4.56 6.07
CA TYR A 11 8.51 -5.17 5.42
C TYR A 11 8.90 -6.25 4.42
N VAL A 12 10.12 -6.17 3.87
CA VAL A 12 10.65 -7.16 2.93
C VAL A 12 11.68 -8.04 3.64
N GLY A 13 11.49 -9.37 3.63
CA GLY A 13 12.42 -10.33 4.24
C GLY A 13 13.75 -10.51 3.51
N THR A 14 14.10 -9.61 2.58
CA THR A 14 15.28 -9.64 1.71
C THR A 14 15.68 -8.22 1.29
N SER A 15 16.71 -8.05 0.47
CA SER A 15 17.03 -6.72 -0.09
C SER A 15 15.90 -6.22 -1.01
N ILE A 16 15.66 -4.91 -1.05
CA ILE A 16 14.62 -4.34 -1.92
C ILE A 16 14.84 -4.73 -3.39
N GLY A 17 16.08 -4.72 -3.87
CA GLY A 17 16.40 -5.17 -5.24
C GLY A 17 15.94 -6.61 -5.51
N ASN A 18 16.21 -7.54 -4.59
CA ASN A 18 15.77 -8.93 -4.72
C ASN A 18 14.25 -9.06 -4.64
N TYR A 19 13.62 -8.30 -3.74
CA TYR A 19 12.17 -8.27 -3.60
C TYR A 19 11.49 -7.82 -4.90
N LEU A 20 11.97 -6.73 -5.51
CA LEU A 20 11.43 -6.19 -6.77
C LEU A 20 11.58 -7.19 -7.92
N LEU A 21 12.74 -7.83 -8.06
CA LEU A 21 12.99 -8.84 -9.11
C LEU A 21 12.12 -10.10 -8.97
N ALA A 22 11.85 -10.51 -7.72
CA ALA A 22 11.06 -11.69 -7.43
C ALA A 22 9.56 -11.44 -7.54
N ASN A 23 9.09 -10.27 -7.10
CA ASN A 23 7.67 -9.98 -6.90
C ASN A 23 7.18 -8.89 -7.85
N THR A 24 7.69 -7.66 -7.76
CA THR A 24 7.03 -6.50 -8.38
C THR A 24 7.27 -6.35 -9.88
N LEU A 25 8.43 -6.77 -10.40
CA LEU A 25 8.81 -6.58 -11.82
C LEU A 25 8.25 -7.65 -12.77
N ARG A 26 7.48 -8.62 -12.24
CA ARG A 26 6.88 -9.69 -13.04
C ARG A 26 5.41 -9.35 -13.35
N PRO A 27 4.95 -9.58 -14.60
CA PRO A 27 3.52 -9.45 -14.91
C PRO A 27 2.68 -10.39 -14.06
N ASN A 28 1.47 -9.95 -13.69
CA ASN A 28 0.49 -10.72 -12.91
C ASN A 28 0.92 -11.11 -11.49
N SER A 29 1.95 -10.46 -10.93
CA SER A 29 2.27 -10.61 -9.52
C SER A 29 1.20 -10.00 -8.63
N TRP A 30 0.88 -10.71 -7.54
CA TRP A 30 -0.11 -10.27 -6.57
C TRP A 30 0.48 -9.15 -5.70
N GLY A 31 -0.32 -8.11 -5.47
CA GLY A 31 0.05 -7.07 -4.50
C GLY A 31 -0.05 -7.63 -3.07
N SER A 32 0.95 -7.30 -2.26
CA SER A 32 0.99 -7.59 -0.83
C SER A 32 0.87 -6.31 0.00
N ASP A 33 0.93 -6.43 1.32
CA ASP A 33 1.01 -5.30 2.25
C ASP A 33 2.16 -4.32 1.91
N VAL A 34 3.24 -4.82 1.28
CA VAL A 34 4.37 -4.00 0.83
C VAL A 34 3.94 -3.04 -0.28
N GLU A 35 3.23 -3.54 -1.30
CA GLU A 35 2.71 -2.71 -2.39
C GLU A 35 1.65 -1.72 -1.89
N ILE A 36 0.88 -2.10 -0.86
CA ILE A 36 -0.11 -1.20 -0.24
C ILE A 36 0.58 -0.06 0.50
N HIS A 37 1.64 -0.33 1.29
CA HIS A 37 2.47 0.71 1.89
C HIS A 37 3.18 1.57 0.85
N ALA A 38 3.63 0.98 -0.25
CA ALA A 38 4.24 1.70 -1.36
C ALA A 38 3.23 2.66 -2.01
N ALA A 39 2.00 2.22 -2.27
CA ALA A 39 0.93 3.06 -2.79
C ALA A 39 0.55 4.18 -1.82
N ALA A 40 0.36 3.88 -0.53
CA ALA A 40 0.09 4.88 0.50
C ALA A 40 1.18 5.97 0.51
N THR A 41 2.44 5.56 0.46
CA THR A 41 3.58 6.48 0.46
C THR A 41 3.66 7.30 -0.82
N MET A 42 3.52 6.65 -1.99
CA MET A 42 3.60 7.30 -3.31
C MET A 42 2.50 8.35 -3.51
N PHE A 43 1.27 8.06 -3.10
CA PHE A 43 0.14 8.98 -3.21
C PHE A 43 0.04 9.96 -2.04
N HIS A 44 0.91 9.81 -1.04
CA HIS A 44 0.89 10.58 0.20
C HIS A 44 -0.49 10.61 0.87
N THR A 45 -1.09 9.43 0.99
CA THR A 45 -2.41 9.21 1.60
C THR A 45 -2.40 7.94 2.44
N THR A 46 -3.44 7.73 3.25
CA THR A 46 -3.70 6.45 3.92
C THR A 46 -4.48 5.52 2.99
N VAL A 47 -4.03 4.28 2.85
CA VAL A 47 -4.82 3.20 2.24
C VAL A 47 -5.44 2.37 3.35
N THR A 48 -6.76 2.20 3.33
CA THR A 48 -7.50 1.45 4.35
C THR A 48 -8.15 0.23 3.70
N VAL A 49 -7.83 -0.96 4.22
CA VAL A 49 -8.21 -2.27 3.66
C VAL A 49 -9.18 -2.97 4.60
N PHE A 50 -10.34 -3.39 4.08
CA PHE A 50 -11.22 -4.31 4.78
C PHE A 50 -10.73 -5.75 4.56
N THR A 51 -10.34 -6.40 5.64
CA THR A 51 -9.75 -7.75 5.62
C THR A 51 -10.81 -8.84 5.59
N ASN A 52 -10.38 -10.05 5.24
CA ASN A 52 -11.20 -11.27 5.34
C ASN A 52 -11.61 -11.61 6.78
N THR A 53 -10.98 -10.98 7.78
CA THR A 53 -11.32 -11.10 9.21
C THR A 53 -12.33 -10.06 9.68
N ASN A 54 -13.00 -9.38 8.73
CA ASN A 54 -13.98 -8.31 8.97
C ASN A 54 -13.43 -7.14 9.79
N LYS A 55 -12.16 -6.75 9.55
CA LYS A 55 -11.50 -5.63 10.22
C LYS A 55 -10.97 -4.65 9.20
N TRP A 56 -10.93 -3.37 9.57
CA TRP A 56 -10.23 -2.35 8.80
C TRP A 56 -8.78 -2.27 9.28
N LEU A 57 -7.85 -2.39 8.34
CA LEU A 57 -6.42 -2.12 8.55
C LEU A 57 -6.02 -0.88 7.76
N SER A 58 -5.29 0.04 8.40
CA SER A 58 -4.84 1.28 7.76
C SER A 58 -3.33 1.26 7.54
N TYR A 59 -2.94 1.52 6.31
CA TYR A 59 -1.57 1.59 5.83
C TYR A 59 -1.24 3.05 5.56
N LYS A 60 -0.40 3.63 6.42
CA LYS A 60 0.05 5.02 6.31
C LYS A 60 1.32 5.12 5.45
N PRO A 61 1.63 6.31 4.90
CA PRO A 61 2.92 6.58 4.29
C PRO A 61 4.06 6.23 5.25
N LEU A 62 5.11 5.57 4.74
CA LEU A 62 6.28 5.22 5.54
C LEU A 62 7.21 6.42 5.81
N PHE A 63 7.12 7.45 4.98
CA PHE A 63 7.88 8.68 5.10
C PHE A 63 7.12 9.87 4.51
N PRO A 64 7.39 11.10 4.99
CA PRO A 64 6.86 12.31 4.40
C PRO A 64 7.42 12.56 3.00
N ILE A 65 6.63 13.21 2.13
CA ILE A 65 7.13 13.76 0.87
C ILE A 65 7.32 15.25 1.08
N GLU A 66 8.53 15.75 0.85
CA GLU A 66 8.87 17.16 1.05
C GLU A 66 7.93 18.08 0.25
N GLY A 67 7.38 19.10 0.93
CA GLY A 67 6.44 20.04 0.33
C GLY A 67 5.03 19.50 0.09
N ARG A 68 4.66 18.33 0.64
CA ARG A 68 3.29 17.82 0.60
C ARG A 68 2.76 17.47 1.98
N ASP A 69 1.54 17.95 2.25
CA ASP A 69 0.74 17.50 3.39
C ASP A 69 0.02 16.18 3.07
N LEU A 70 -0.18 15.37 4.11
CA LEU A 70 -0.93 14.12 3.99
C LEU A 70 -2.34 14.40 3.46
N CYS A 71 -2.70 13.74 2.37
CA CYS A 71 -4.04 13.82 1.79
C CYS A 71 -5.09 13.33 2.80
N GLU A 72 -6.13 14.14 3.04
CA GLU A 72 -7.23 13.76 3.93
C GLU A 72 -8.09 12.65 3.33
N GLU A 73 -8.25 12.63 2.01
CA GLU A 73 -8.95 11.55 1.31
C GLU A 73 -8.13 10.26 1.33
N GLN A 74 -8.74 9.20 1.85
CA GLN A 74 -8.15 7.88 1.90
C GLN A 74 -8.58 7.01 0.70
N ILE A 75 -7.72 6.05 0.35
CA ILE A 75 -8.06 5.00 -0.59
C ILE A 75 -8.64 3.83 0.20
N TYR A 76 -9.82 3.35 -0.17
CA TYR A 76 -10.46 2.22 0.49
C TYR A 76 -10.46 1.00 -0.42
N LEU A 77 -10.00 -0.13 0.12
CA LEU A 77 -9.96 -1.42 -0.54
C LEU A 77 -10.71 -2.47 0.28
N ARG A 78 -11.21 -3.50 -0.39
CA ARG A 78 -11.73 -4.72 0.23
C ARG A 78 -10.94 -5.90 -0.30
N ASN A 79 -10.42 -6.74 0.59
CA ASN A 79 -9.87 -8.04 0.23
C ASN A 79 -11.03 -9.05 0.17
N VAL A 80 -11.16 -9.74 -0.95
CA VAL A 80 -12.12 -10.82 -1.21
C VAL A 80 -11.32 -12.00 -1.72
N CYS A 81 -10.97 -12.92 -0.81
CA CYS A 81 -10.22 -14.14 -1.17
C CYS A 81 -8.95 -13.87 -1.99
N ALA A 82 -8.13 -12.92 -1.51
CA ALA A 82 -6.89 -12.44 -2.13
C ALA A 82 -7.08 -11.50 -3.34
N HIS A 83 -8.31 -11.25 -3.79
CA HIS A 83 -8.60 -10.21 -4.77
C HIS A 83 -8.88 -8.87 -4.07
N PHE A 84 -8.33 -7.77 -4.57
CA PHE A 84 -8.61 -6.43 -4.02
C PHE A 84 -9.61 -5.68 -4.90
N GLU A 85 -10.71 -5.27 -4.29
CA GLU A 85 -11.73 -4.42 -4.92
C GLU A 85 -11.67 -3.02 -4.31
N ARG A 86 -12.00 -1.98 -5.09
CA ARG A 86 -12.14 -0.63 -4.53
C ARG A 86 -13.45 -0.50 -3.78
N VAL A 87 -13.43 0.24 -2.67
CA VAL A 87 -14.63 0.65 -1.95
C VAL A 87 -14.87 2.13 -2.24
N VAL A 88 -16.10 2.48 -2.66
CA VAL A 88 -16.50 3.87 -2.91
C VAL A 88 -17.48 4.30 -1.84
N LYS A 89 -17.20 5.42 -1.17
CA LYS A 89 -18.14 6.04 -0.25
C LYS A 89 -19.32 6.59 -1.05
N ILE A 90 -20.51 6.08 -0.81
CA ILE A 90 -21.75 6.63 -1.36
C ILE A 90 -22.17 7.77 -0.43
N LYS A 91 -22.34 8.98 -0.98
CA LYS A 91 -22.98 10.08 -0.23
C LYS A 91 -24.47 9.74 -0.10
N PRO A 92 -25.08 9.81 1.10
CA PRO A 92 -26.54 9.71 1.23
C PRO A 92 -27.19 10.78 0.34
N GLN A 93 -28.26 10.40 -0.36
CA GLN A 93 -29.09 11.34 -1.12
C GLN A 93 -29.92 12.22 -0.18
#